data_AF-A0A4Z0Z1J1-F1
#
_entry.id   AF-A0A4Z0Z1J1-F1
#
_cell.length_a   1.000
_cell.length_b   1.000
_cell.length_c   1.000
_cell.angle_alpha   90.00
_cell.angle_beta   90.00
_cell.angle_gamma   90.00
#
_symmetry.space_group_name_H-M   'P 1'
#
loop_
_entity.id
_entity.type
_entity.pdbx_description
1 polymer ?
#
loop_
_entity_poly.entity_id
_entity_poly.type
_entity_poly.pdbx_seq_one_letter_code
_entity_poly.pdbx_strand_id
1 'polypeptide(L)'
;MRSSAIFVALATSLPQLASAHGFVSGVKVSGVWTAGSDPVWYYYAAGTSPATAGWDSRNQDIGFVEPNSFGTSDIACHKSATVGKNFINAKAGDTITFFWNTWPDSHKGPIINYIAPYGTSAGNLQWNKFSQSSIVSGSTWVTDTLIATNFTASATIPKNLKAGDYVIRHEIIALHGAQNANGAQNYPQCLNLRVSGSGTVSPSGGTVGSSLYKSTDAGIMFNLYTAYTSYPYPGPALWTAAN
;
A
#
# COMPACT_ATOMS: atom_id res chain seq x y z
N MET A 1 65.46 -4.88 -25.12
CA MET A 1 64.04 -4.90 -25.53
C MET A 1 63.20 -5.05 -24.27
N ARG A 2 62.52 -4.00 -23.83
CA ARG A 2 61.59 -4.03 -22.67
C ARG A 2 60.21 -3.66 -23.21
N SER A 3 59.31 -4.62 -23.30
CA SER A 3 57.92 -4.38 -23.69
C SER A 3 57.09 -4.17 -22.43
N SER A 4 56.59 -2.96 -22.23
CA SER A 4 55.58 -2.66 -21.21
C SER A 4 54.19 -2.95 -21.76
N ALA A 5 53.48 -3.90 -21.16
CA ALA A 5 52.07 -4.15 -21.44
C ALA A 5 51.22 -3.23 -20.56
N ILE A 6 50.40 -2.38 -21.18
CA ILE A 6 49.41 -1.54 -20.49
C ILE A 6 48.13 -2.36 -20.40
N PHE A 7 47.71 -2.71 -19.18
CA PHE A 7 46.40 -3.28 -18.91
C PHE A 7 45.38 -2.15 -18.82
N VAL A 8 44.49 -2.05 -19.80
CA VAL A 8 43.31 -1.19 -19.74
C VAL A 8 42.21 -1.96 -18.98
N ALA A 9 41.93 -1.54 -17.75
CA ALA A 9 40.81 -2.06 -16.98
C ALA A 9 39.51 -1.44 -17.49
N LEU A 10 38.68 -2.25 -18.15
CA LEU A 10 37.34 -1.85 -18.60
C LEU A 10 36.39 -1.92 -17.40
N ALA A 11 36.08 -0.77 -16.80
CA ALA A 11 35.06 -0.68 -15.75
C ALA A 11 33.67 -0.82 -16.39
N THR A 12 33.04 -1.99 -16.24
CA THR A 12 31.67 -2.21 -16.68
C THR A 12 30.71 -1.55 -15.69
N SER A 13 30.15 -0.39 -16.05
CA SER A 13 29.03 0.20 -15.33
C SER A 13 27.78 -0.65 -15.57
N LEU A 14 27.45 -1.52 -14.62
CA LEU A 14 26.15 -2.19 -14.58
C LEU A 14 25.06 -1.11 -14.43
N PRO A 15 24.11 -0.98 -15.38
CA PRO A 15 22.98 -0.10 -15.17
C PRO A 15 22.20 -0.62 -13.96
N GLN A 16 22.05 0.20 -12.93
CA GLN A 16 21.14 -0.09 -11.83
C GLN A 16 19.74 -0.16 -12.43
N LEU A 17 19.14 -1.36 -12.43
CA LEU A 17 17.72 -1.52 -12.72
C LEU A 17 16.97 -0.79 -11.59
N ALA A 18 16.63 0.47 -11.83
CA ALA A 18 15.75 1.22 -10.95
C ALA A 18 14.39 0.52 -11.00
N SER A 19 14.10 -0.31 -10.01
CA SER A 19 12.74 -0.81 -9.79
C SER A 19 11.87 0.39 -9.46
N ALA A 20 11.08 0.81 -10.45
CA ALA A 20 10.27 2.02 -10.36
C ALA A 20 8.97 1.83 -9.56
N HIS A 21 8.71 0.64 -9.01
CA HIS A 21 7.44 0.34 -8.37
C HIS A 21 7.66 -0.61 -7.19
N GLY A 22 6.82 -0.51 -6.15
CA GLY A 22 6.96 -1.28 -4.92
C GLY A 22 5.73 -2.10 -4.54
N PHE A 23 5.92 -2.99 -3.57
CA PHE A 23 4.87 -3.75 -2.88
C PHE A 23 5.20 -3.89 -1.40
N VAL A 24 4.23 -4.28 -0.57
CA VAL A 24 4.45 -4.51 0.86
C VAL A 24 5.03 -5.92 1.06
N SER A 25 6.33 -5.98 1.36
CA SER A 25 7.06 -7.22 1.69
C SER A 25 6.59 -7.86 3.00
N GLY A 26 6.08 -7.04 3.93
CA GLY A 26 5.49 -7.50 5.17
C GLY A 26 5.28 -6.37 6.17
N VAL A 27 4.92 -6.77 7.38
CA VAL A 27 4.60 -5.85 8.46
C VAL A 27 5.27 -6.24 9.76
N LYS A 28 5.48 -5.27 10.65
CA LYS A 28 5.77 -5.51 12.06
C LYS A 28 4.67 -4.94 12.95
N VAL A 29 4.27 -5.71 13.94
CA VAL A 29 3.44 -5.27 15.08
C VAL A 29 4.12 -5.77 16.35
N SER A 30 4.36 -4.87 17.30
CA SER A 30 5.01 -5.22 18.58
C SER A 30 6.31 -6.02 18.41
N GLY A 31 7.10 -5.69 17.39
CA GLY A 31 8.37 -6.35 17.04
C GLY A 31 8.25 -7.66 16.24
N VAL A 32 7.04 -8.23 16.09
CA VAL A 32 6.80 -9.49 15.39
C VAL A 32 6.63 -9.23 13.89
N TRP A 33 7.46 -9.87 13.06
CA TRP A 33 7.34 -9.84 11.60
C TRP A 33 6.23 -10.77 11.09
N THR A 34 5.44 -10.31 10.13
CA THR A 34 4.50 -11.13 9.36
C THR A 34 4.66 -10.82 7.87
N ALA A 35 4.87 -11.84 7.06
CA ALA A 35 5.09 -11.68 5.62
C ALA A 35 3.84 -11.15 4.90
N GLY A 36 4.07 -10.18 4.01
CA GLY A 36 3.11 -9.70 3.01
C GLY A 36 3.11 -10.60 1.78
N SER A 37 2.50 -10.13 0.69
CA SER A 37 2.47 -10.86 -0.58
C SER A 37 3.55 -10.33 -1.51
N ASP A 38 4.63 -11.09 -1.69
CA ASP A 38 5.61 -10.84 -2.75
C ASP A 38 5.05 -11.33 -4.10
N PRO A 39 4.93 -10.48 -5.15
CA PRO A 39 4.41 -10.85 -6.46
C PRO A 39 5.08 -12.07 -7.11
N VAL A 40 6.28 -12.45 -6.67
CA VAL A 40 6.98 -13.67 -7.06
C VAL A 40 6.20 -14.96 -6.74
N TRP A 41 5.20 -14.90 -5.85
CA TRP A 41 4.27 -16.00 -5.54
C TRP A 41 3.73 -16.69 -6.80
N TYR A 42 3.53 -15.91 -7.88
CA TYR A 42 2.97 -16.38 -9.14
C TYR A 42 3.83 -17.44 -9.86
N TYR A 43 5.14 -17.42 -9.60
CA TYR A 43 6.08 -18.33 -10.24
C TYR A 43 6.32 -19.62 -9.45
N TYR A 44 5.71 -19.76 -8.26
CA TYR A 44 5.73 -21.02 -7.53
C TYR A 44 4.85 -22.06 -8.23
N ALA A 45 5.21 -23.33 -8.08
CA ALA A 45 4.32 -24.41 -8.46
C ALA A 45 2.99 -24.29 -7.70
N ALA A 46 1.90 -24.72 -8.35
CA ALA A 46 0.57 -24.64 -7.75
C ALA A 46 0.55 -25.30 -6.37
N GLY A 47 0.11 -24.55 -5.35
CA GLY A 47 0.02 -25.04 -3.97
C GLY A 47 1.32 -24.96 -3.16
N THR A 48 2.43 -24.50 -3.73
CA THR A 48 3.73 -24.43 -3.02
C THR A 48 4.15 -23.01 -2.63
N SER A 49 3.38 -21.98 -3.03
CA SER A 49 3.64 -20.61 -2.59
C SER A 49 3.55 -20.51 -1.05
N PRO A 50 4.47 -19.77 -0.39
CA PRO A 50 4.42 -19.56 1.05
C PRO A 50 3.08 -19.00 1.51
N ALA A 51 2.61 -19.44 2.68
CA ALA A 51 1.45 -18.83 3.32
C ALA A 51 1.84 -17.46 3.90
N THR A 52 1.15 -16.41 3.47
CA THR A 52 1.40 -15.02 3.90
C THR A 52 0.11 -14.41 4.44
N ALA A 53 0.22 -13.28 5.16
CA ALA A 53 -0.97 -12.53 5.55
C ALA A 53 -1.45 -11.58 4.44
N GLY A 54 -0.54 -11.22 3.52
CA GLY A 54 -0.87 -10.44 2.33
C GLY A 54 -1.72 -11.22 1.34
N TRP A 55 -2.56 -10.51 0.59
CA TRP A 55 -3.36 -11.08 -0.47
C TRP A 55 -2.54 -11.18 -1.75
N ASP A 56 -2.48 -12.37 -2.33
CA ASP A 56 -1.79 -12.65 -3.58
C ASP A 56 -2.53 -11.94 -4.73
N SER A 57 -1.82 -11.17 -5.56
CA SER A 57 -2.40 -10.43 -6.69
C SER A 57 -1.59 -10.54 -7.99
N ARG A 58 -2.23 -10.24 -9.12
CA ARG A 58 -1.64 -10.31 -10.47
C ARG A 58 -0.90 -9.03 -10.85
N ASN A 59 0.13 -8.73 -10.07
CA ASN A 59 0.96 -7.52 -10.15
C ASN A 59 2.44 -7.87 -10.27
N GLN A 60 2.79 -8.86 -11.10
CA GLN A 60 4.17 -9.30 -11.30
C GLN A 60 5.06 -8.22 -11.95
N ASP A 61 4.44 -7.24 -12.60
CA ASP A 61 5.06 -5.99 -13.05
C ASP A 61 5.38 -5.01 -11.90
N ILE A 62 4.99 -5.37 -10.67
CA ILE A 62 4.98 -4.52 -9.47
C ILE A 62 4.12 -3.27 -9.70
N GLY A 63 3.15 -3.33 -10.62
CA GLY A 63 2.42 -2.17 -11.09
C GLY A 63 1.29 -1.71 -10.16
N PHE A 64 0.42 -0.88 -10.72
CA PHE A 64 -0.67 -0.19 -10.04
C PHE A 64 -2.04 -0.56 -10.62
N VAL A 65 -3.10 -0.10 -9.96
CA VAL A 65 -4.46 -0.01 -10.50
C VAL A 65 -4.72 1.44 -10.91
N GLU A 66 -5.14 1.66 -12.16
CA GLU A 66 -5.41 2.98 -12.71
C GLU A 66 -6.86 3.44 -12.50
N PRO A 67 -7.16 4.76 -12.60
CA PRO A 67 -8.49 5.31 -12.40
C PRO A 67 -9.62 4.69 -13.25
N ASN A 68 -9.35 4.27 -14.48
CA ASN A 68 -10.33 3.59 -15.33
C ASN A 68 -10.78 2.23 -14.76
N SER A 69 -9.97 1.63 -13.90
CA SER A 69 -10.25 0.36 -13.22
C SER A 69 -10.86 0.56 -11.81
N PHE A 70 -11.13 1.80 -11.37
CA PHE A 70 -11.75 2.04 -10.06
C PHE A 70 -13.16 1.48 -9.92
N GLY A 71 -13.87 1.22 -11.02
CA GLY A 71 -15.18 0.57 -11.00
C GLY A 71 -15.14 -0.95 -10.79
N THR A 72 -13.95 -1.57 -10.72
CA THR A 72 -13.79 -3.03 -10.59
C THR A 72 -13.42 -3.44 -9.16
N SER A 73 -13.35 -4.75 -8.89
CA SER A 73 -12.84 -5.26 -7.61
C SER A 73 -11.32 -5.08 -7.44
N ASP A 74 -10.58 -4.78 -8.51
CA ASP A 74 -9.12 -4.69 -8.46
C ASP A 74 -8.65 -3.55 -7.55
N ILE A 75 -9.39 -2.44 -7.49
CA ILE A 75 -9.03 -1.32 -6.60
C ILE A 75 -9.18 -1.66 -5.11
N ALA A 76 -9.91 -2.73 -4.76
CA ALA A 76 -10.07 -3.16 -3.38
C ALA A 76 -8.76 -3.69 -2.80
N CYS A 77 -8.14 -4.68 -3.46
CA CYS A 77 -6.97 -5.41 -2.94
C CYS A 77 -5.86 -5.65 -3.97
N HIS A 78 -5.85 -4.91 -5.08
CA HIS A 78 -5.03 -5.10 -6.29
C HIS A 78 -5.61 -6.14 -7.26
N LYS A 79 -5.01 -6.22 -8.46
CA LYS A 79 -5.46 -6.97 -9.64
C LYS A 79 -5.74 -8.43 -9.30
N SER A 80 -7.00 -8.85 -9.46
CA SER A 80 -7.43 -10.24 -9.25
C SER A 80 -6.96 -10.83 -7.91
N ALA A 81 -6.99 -10.04 -6.85
CA ALA A 81 -6.45 -10.44 -5.56
C ALA A 81 -7.19 -11.64 -4.94
N THR A 82 -6.42 -12.57 -4.37
CA THR A 82 -6.92 -13.73 -3.62
C THR A 82 -6.47 -13.66 -2.17
N VAL A 83 -7.36 -14.08 -1.26
CA VAL A 83 -7.18 -13.93 0.19
C VAL A 83 -5.89 -14.56 0.70
N GLY A 84 -5.18 -13.85 1.58
CA GLY A 84 -4.02 -14.37 2.31
C GLY A 84 -4.39 -15.54 3.23
N LYS A 85 -3.40 -16.34 3.62
CA LYS A 85 -3.60 -17.57 4.40
C LYS A 85 -3.30 -17.41 5.90
N ASN A 86 -2.46 -16.45 6.25
CA ASN A 86 -2.07 -16.14 7.62
C ASN A 86 -2.71 -14.84 8.12
N PHE A 87 -2.55 -14.54 9.40
CA PHE A 87 -3.04 -13.32 10.04
C PHE A 87 -1.90 -12.59 10.74
N ILE A 88 -1.93 -11.26 10.64
CA ILE A 88 -1.16 -10.38 11.52
C ILE A 88 -1.89 -10.35 12.86
N ASN A 89 -1.23 -10.77 13.94
CA ASN A 89 -1.82 -10.67 15.28
C ASN A 89 -1.46 -9.33 15.92
N ALA A 90 -2.46 -8.60 16.40
CA ALA A 90 -2.30 -7.29 17.02
C ALA A 90 -3.29 -7.07 18.17
N LYS A 91 -2.99 -6.09 19.02
CA LYS A 91 -3.97 -5.49 19.93
C LYS A 91 -4.56 -4.23 19.32
N ALA A 92 -5.81 -3.92 19.65
CA ALA A 92 -6.35 -2.59 19.37
C ALA A 92 -5.45 -1.53 20.01
N GLY A 93 -5.11 -0.48 19.27
CA GLY A 93 -4.16 0.55 19.70
C GLY A 93 -2.69 0.26 19.37
N ASP A 94 -2.33 -0.96 18.94
CA ASP A 94 -0.97 -1.23 18.48
C ASP A 94 -0.64 -0.44 17.21
N THR A 95 0.63 -0.07 17.06
CA THR A 95 1.16 0.44 15.79
C THR A 95 1.52 -0.73 14.87
N ILE A 96 0.99 -0.69 13.65
CA ILE A 96 1.40 -1.55 12.54
C ILE A 96 2.34 -0.77 11.63
N THR A 97 3.53 -1.34 11.38
CA THR A 97 4.52 -0.79 10.45
C THR A 97 4.58 -1.66 9.20
N PHE A 98 4.26 -1.06 8.05
CA PHE A 98 4.33 -1.65 6.71
C PHE A 98 5.72 -1.43 6.11
N PHE A 99 6.29 -2.48 5.52
CA PHE A 99 7.61 -2.47 4.90
C PHE A 99 7.44 -2.67 3.40
N TRP A 100 7.67 -1.61 2.63
CA TRP A 100 7.76 -1.68 1.18
C TRP A 100 9.14 -2.19 0.77
N ASN A 101 9.21 -2.94 -0.33
CA ASN A 101 10.48 -3.44 -0.84
C ASN A 101 11.35 -2.31 -1.45
N THR A 102 10.70 -1.29 -2.01
CA THR A 102 11.30 -0.09 -2.60
C THR A 102 10.23 0.98 -2.79
N TRP A 103 10.63 2.22 -3.04
CA TRP A 103 9.74 3.27 -3.54
C TRP A 103 10.54 4.36 -4.27
N PRO A 104 10.14 4.80 -5.48
CA PRO A 104 10.83 5.88 -6.18
C PRO A 104 10.51 7.24 -5.58
N ASP A 105 11.50 8.13 -5.55
CA ASP A 105 11.38 9.52 -5.10
C ASP A 105 10.38 10.35 -5.93
N SER A 106 10.26 10.05 -7.23
CA SER A 106 9.32 10.70 -8.13
C SER A 106 7.86 10.37 -7.80
N HIS A 107 7.59 9.21 -7.18
CA HIS A 107 6.25 8.71 -6.89
C HIS A 107 5.67 9.32 -5.60
N LYS A 108 5.60 10.66 -5.59
CA LYS A 108 5.03 11.46 -4.50
C LYS A 108 3.53 11.23 -4.40
N GLY A 109 3.02 11.15 -3.17
CA GLY A 109 1.57 11.05 -2.94
C GLY A 109 1.17 10.66 -1.52
N PRO A 110 -0.14 10.51 -1.26
CA PRO A 110 -0.65 10.14 0.04
C PRO A 110 -0.44 8.66 0.36
N ILE A 111 -0.52 8.36 1.65
CA ILE A 111 -0.69 7.02 2.20
C ILE A 111 -2.03 6.96 2.91
N ILE A 112 -2.88 6.00 2.55
CA ILE A 112 -4.22 5.84 3.11
C ILE A 112 -4.42 4.41 3.59
N ASN A 113 -5.00 4.26 4.78
CA ASN A 113 -5.25 2.96 5.39
C ASN A 113 -6.75 2.78 5.68
N TYR A 114 -7.26 1.63 5.28
CA TYR A 114 -8.63 1.21 5.49
C TYR A 114 -8.69 -0.11 6.25
N ILE A 115 -9.82 -0.34 6.92
CA ILE A 115 -10.13 -1.59 7.59
C ILE A 115 -11.56 -2.03 7.23
N ALA A 116 -11.75 -3.33 7.04
CA ALA A 116 -13.04 -3.96 6.84
C ALA A 116 -13.16 -5.21 7.74
N PRO A 117 -14.36 -5.61 8.17
CA PRO A 117 -14.57 -6.93 8.76
C PRO A 117 -14.02 -8.03 7.84
N TYR A 118 -13.52 -9.13 8.40
CA TYR A 118 -12.92 -10.20 7.61
C TYR A 118 -13.90 -10.75 6.55
N GLY A 119 -13.35 -10.99 5.37
CA GLY A 119 -14.03 -11.62 4.24
C GLY A 119 -13.00 -12.06 3.21
N THR A 120 -13.36 -13.03 2.38
CA THR A 120 -12.43 -13.66 1.42
C THR A 120 -12.56 -13.14 -0.01
N SER A 121 -13.57 -12.31 -0.28
CA SER A 121 -13.82 -11.70 -1.59
C SER A 121 -13.60 -10.20 -1.51
N ALA A 122 -12.58 -9.70 -2.21
CA ALA A 122 -12.18 -8.29 -2.18
C ALA A 122 -13.31 -7.35 -2.59
N GLY A 123 -14.13 -7.75 -3.58
CA GLY A 123 -15.26 -6.96 -4.08
C GLY A 123 -16.41 -6.78 -3.08
N ASN A 124 -16.50 -7.65 -2.06
CA ASN A 124 -17.58 -7.61 -1.07
C ASN A 124 -17.19 -6.87 0.23
N LEU A 125 -15.91 -6.54 0.41
CA LEU A 125 -15.42 -5.85 1.60
C LEU A 125 -15.91 -4.41 1.63
N GLN A 126 -16.37 -3.95 2.80
CA GLN A 126 -16.81 -2.59 3.05
C GLN A 126 -15.76 -1.85 3.90
N TRP A 127 -15.06 -0.93 3.26
CA TRP A 127 -13.88 -0.27 3.78
C TRP A 127 -14.21 0.98 4.61
N ASN A 128 -13.62 1.06 5.80
CA ASN A 128 -13.64 2.23 6.66
C ASN A 128 -12.24 2.83 6.72
N LYS A 129 -12.07 4.09 6.34
CA LYS A 129 -10.78 4.77 6.35
C LYS A 129 -10.38 5.10 7.79
N PHE A 130 -9.32 4.53 8.34
CA PHE A 130 -8.93 4.79 9.73
C PHE A 130 -7.68 5.67 9.86
N SER A 131 -6.89 5.82 8.79
CA SER A 131 -5.73 6.71 8.76
C SER A 131 -5.51 7.26 7.35
N GLN A 132 -5.04 8.50 7.25
CA GLN A 132 -4.60 9.11 6.01
C GLN A 132 -3.50 10.14 6.29
N SER A 133 -2.48 10.17 5.45
CA SER A 133 -1.35 11.10 5.54
C SER A 133 -0.93 11.53 4.13
N SER A 134 -0.49 12.77 3.95
CA SER A 134 -0.09 13.31 2.63
C SER A 134 1.13 14.23 2.73
N ILE A 135 0.96 15.54 2.75
CA ILE A 135 2.04 16.52 2.79
C ILE A 135 2.51 16.66 4.25
N VAL A 136 3.80 16.48 4.48
CA VAL A 136 4.44 16.67 5.80
C VAL A 136 4.76 18.14 6.01
N SER A 137 5.43 18.76 5.02
CA SER A 137 5.78 20.18 5.02
C SER A 137 6.23 20.63 3.64
N GLY A 138 5.76 21.78 3.15
CA GLY A 138 6.15 22.28 1.83
C GLY A 138 5.84 21.26 0.72
N SER A 139 6.86 20.86 -0.04
CA SER A 139 6.78 19.82 -1.08
C SER A 139 7.21 18.42 -0.61
N THR A 140 7.43 18.23 0.69
CA THR A 140 7.75 16.93 1.29
C THR A 140 6.47 16.13 1.53
N TRP A 141 6.35 15.00 0.87
CA TRP A 141 5.25 14.05 0.99
C TRP A 141 5.60 12.94 1.98
N VAL A 142 4.58 12.24 2.48
CA VAL A 142 4.74 11.06 3.34
C VAL A 142 5.51 9.94 2.65
N THR A 143 5.49 9.86 1.33
CA THR A 143 6.33 8.93 0.57
C THR A 143 7.82 9.30 0.61
N ASP A 144 8.17 10.58 0.73
CA ASP A 144 9.57 11.00 0.98
C ASP A 144 10.03 10.55 2.36
N THR A 145 9.13 10.64 3.36
CA THR A 145 9.39 10.11 4.71
C THR A 145 9.55 8.59 4.67
N LEU A 146 8.68 7.89 3.95
CA LEU A 146 8.77 6.44 3.74
C LEU A 146 10.15 6.04 3.19
N ILE A 147 10.65 6.74 2.17
CA ILE A 147 11.99 6.48 1.60
C ILE A 147 13.07 6.73 2.66
N ALA A 148 12.98 7.85 3.38
CA ALA A 148 13.94 8.22 4.43
C ALA A 148 13.94 7.25 5.64
N THR A 149 12.84 6.53 5.87
CA THR A 149 12.68 5.56 6.97
C THR A 149 12.85 4.11 6.50
N ASN A 150 13.72 3.86 5.51
CA ASN A 150 13.97 2.52 4.95
C ASN A 150 12.71 1.86 4.39
N PHE A 151 11.94 2.61 3.61
CA PHE A 151 10.71 2.16 2.94
C PHE A 151 9.60 1.71 3.91
N THR A 152 9.48 2.40 5.05
CA THR A 152 8.46 2.07 6.06
C THR A 152 7.37 3.12 6.21
N ALA A 153 6.13 2.67 6.41
CA ALA A 153 5.01 3.50 6.81
C ALA A 153 4.33 2.89 8.02
N SER A 154 3.84 3.71 8.96
CA SER A 154 3.16 3.21 10.16
C SER A 154 1.76 3.79 10.30
N ALA A 155 0.85 3.00 10.86
CA ALA A 155 -0.49 3.44 11.26
C ALA A 155 -0.85 2.82 12.61
N THR A 156 -1.70 3.50 13.38
CA THR A 156 -2.20 2.97 14.66
C THR A 156 -3.54 2.28 14.43
N ILE A 157 -3.66 1.03 14.86
CA ILE A 157 -4.92 0.30 14.84
C ILE A 157 -5.89 1.01 15.80
N PRO A 158 -7.15 1.30 15.41
CA PRO A 158 -8.07 2.06 16.26
C PRO A 158 -8.21 1.42 17.65
N LYS A 159 -8.02 2.21 18.71
CA LYS A 159 -7.89 1.70 20.10
C LYS A 159 -9.18 1.07 20.64
N ASN A 160 -10.33 1.51 20.15
CA ASN A 160 -11.65 1.04 20.54
C ASN A 160 -12.20 -0.03 19.57
N LEU A 161 -11.40 -0.48 18.59
CA LEU A 161 -11.78 -1.52 17.66
C LEU A 161 -12.11 -2.81 18.40
N LYS A 162 -13.28 -3.39 18.10
CA LYS A 162 -13.71 -4.66 18.67
C LYS A 162 -12.73 -5.78 18.32
N ALA A 163 -12.46 -6.68 19.25
CA ALA A 163 -11.70 -7.89 18.96
C ALA A 163 -12.38 -8.72 17.84
N GLY A 164 -11.59 -9.28 16.94
CA GLY A 164 -12.08 -10.01 15.77
C GLY A 164 -11.09 -10.05 14.63
N ASP A 165 -11.52 -10.68 13.54
CA ASP A 165 -10.76 -10.78 12.30
C ASP A 165 -11.19 -9.68 11.32
N TYR A 166 -10.21 -9.08 10.65
CA TYR A 166 -10.34 -7.95 9.75
C TYR A 166 -9.45 -8.11 8.53
N VAL A 167 -9.68 -7.27 7.52
CA VAL A 167 -8.74 -7.01 6.44
C VAL A 167 -8.29 -5.55 6.56
N ILE A 168 -6.97 -5.32 6.62
CA ILE A 168 -6.38 -3.99 6.41
C ILE A 168 -6.07 -3.83 4.93
N ARG A 169 -6.39 -2.66 4.39
CA ARG A 169 -5.93 -2.21 3.07
C ARG A 169 -5.03 -0.99 3.26
N HIS A 170 -3.74 -1.18 3.00
CA HIS A 170 -2.73 -0.13 2.98
C HIS A 170 -2.49 0.30 1.54
N GLU A 171 -2.44 1.60 1.26
CA GLU A 171 -2.30 2.09 -0.11
C GLU A 171 -1.42 3.33 -0.19
N ILE A 172 -0.53 3.35 -1.20
CA ILE A 172 0.07 4.57 -1.73
C ILE A 172 -0.67 4.93 -3.02
N ILE A 173 -0.95 6.21 -3.23
CA ILE A 173 -1.41 6.75 -4.52
C ILE A 173 -0.28 7.59 -5.10
N ALA A 174 0.41 7.13 -6.14
CA ALA A 174 1.46 7.93 -6.78
C ALA A 174 0.83 8.96 -7.72
N LEU A 175 1.25 10.23 -7.58
CA LEU A 175 0.64 11.36 -8.27
C LEU A 175 1.48 11.91 -9.43
N HIS A 176 2.66 11.33 -9.71
CA HIS A 176 3.61 11.86 -10.71
C HIS A 176 3.02 12.08 -12.11
N GLY A 177 1.97 11.35 -12.49
CA GLY A 177 1.20 11.52 -13.72
C GLY A 177 -0.23 12.07 -13.54
N ALA A 178 -0.65 12.35 -12.29
CA ALA A 178 -2.03 12.65 -11.91
C ALA A 178 -2.57 14.01 -12.42
N GLN A 179 -1.73 14.85 -13.03
CA GLN A 179 -2.18 16.03 -13.75
C GLN A 179 -2.99 15.68 -15.02
N ASN A 180 -2.87 14.43 -15.50
CA ASN A 180 -3.58 13.93 -16.66
C ASN A 180 -4.67 12.94 -16.26
N ALA A 181 -5.72 12.85 -17.09
CA ALA A 181 -6.76 11.84 -16.93
C ALA A 181 -6.14 10.43 -16.91
N ASN A 182 -6.62 9.59 -15.98
CA ASN A 182 -6.10 8.23 -15.76
C ASN A 182 -4.61 8.15 -15.37
N GLY A 183 -4.01 9.25 -14.92
CA GLY A 183 -2.57 9.33 -14.63
C GLY A 183 -2.17 9.06 -13.18
N ALA A 184 -3.12 9.06 -12.23
CA ALA A 184 -2.86 8.59 -10.86
C ALA A 184 -2.63 7.07 -10.86
N GLN A 185 -1.81 6.59 -9.93
CA GLN A 185 -1.47 5.18 -9.83
C GLN A 185 -1.69 4.68 -8.40
N ASN A 186 -2.62 3.74 -8.22
CA ASN A 186 -2.98 3.22 -6.90
C ASN A 186 -2.28 1.89 -6.63
N TYR A 187 -1.68 1.75 -5.45
CA TYR A 187 -0.95 0.57 -5.01
C TYR A 187 -1.58 -0.02 -3.74
N PRO A 188 -2.82 -0.56 -3.82
CA PRO A 188 -3.48 -1.17 -2.68
C PRO A 188 -2.81 -2.50 -2.31
N GLN A 189 -2.61 -2.74 -1.03
CA GLN A 189 -2.06 -3.97 -0.46
C GLN A 189 -2.98 -4.42 0.69
N CYS A 190 -3.65 -5.55 0.51
CA CYS A 190 -4.54 -6.12 1.53
C CYS A 190 -3.82 -7.15 2.38
N LEU A 191 -4.03 -7.11 3.70
CA LEU A 191 -3.49 -8.05 4.66
C LEU A 191 -4.56 -8.46 5.68
N ASN A 192 -4.60 -9.74 6.03
CA ASN A 192 -5.47 -10.25 7.08
C ASN A 192 -4.94 -9.84 8.46
N LEU A 193 -5.82 -9.37 9.33
CA LEU A 193 -5.51 -8.88 10.67
C LEU A 193 -6.41 -9.58 11.70
N ARG A 194 -5.82 -10.08 12.78
CA ARG A 194 -6.54 -10.58 13.96
C ARG A 194 -6.28 -9.65 15.13
N VAL A 195 -7.33 -9.00 15.60
CA VAL A 195 -7.28 -7.99 16.66
C VAL A 195 -7.78 -8.60 17.96
N SER A 196 -7.00 -8.38 19.02
CA SER A 196 -7.39 -8.63 20.41
C SER A 196 -7.55 -7.31 21.17
N GLY A 197 -8.24 -7.34 22.32
CA GLY A 197 -8.46 -6.16 23.15
C GLY A 197 -9.89 -6.08 23.70
N SER A 198 -10.18 -5.00 24.41
CA SER A 198 -11.48 -4.75 25.04
C SER A 198 -12.34 -3.71 24.31
N GLY A 199 -11.92 -3.28 23.12
CA GLY A 199 -12.70 -2.40 22.27
C GLY A 199 -14.06 -3.00 21.93
N THR A 200 -15.04 -2.14 21.65
CA THR A 200 -16.44 -2.55 21.40
C THR A 200 -16.97 -2.06 20.06
N VAL A 201 -16.21 -1.23 19.35
CA VAL A 201 -16.65 -0.59 18.11
C VAL A 201 -16.26 -1.45 16.91
N SER A 202 -17.26 -1.92 16.16
CA SER A 202 -17.05 -2.59 14.87
C SER A 202 -17.07 -1.59 13.72
N PRO A 203 -16.30 -1.79 12.64
CA PRO A 203 -16.47 -1.02 11.41
C PRO A 203 -17.89 -1.20 10.85
N SER A 204 -18.57 -0.11 10.52
CA SER A 204 -19.96 -0.10 10.04
C SER A 204 -20.18 1.03 9.04
N GLY A 205 -21.00 0.79 8.01
CA GLY A 205 -21.26 1.80 6.98
C GLY A 205 -20.06 2.05 6.04
N GLY A 206 -19.22 1.02 5.85
CA GLY A 206 -18.05 1.13 4.98
C GLY A 206 -18.41 1.24 3.50
N THR A 207 -17.44 1.65 2.69
CA THR A 207 -17.59 1.81 1.23
C THR A 207 -17.01 0.59 0.52
N VAL A 208 -17.73 0.02 -0.44
CA VAL A 208 -17.20 -1.07 -1.28
C VAL A 208 -16.01 -0.59 -2.11
N GLY A 209 -15.05 -1.48 -2.38
CA GLY A 209 -13.80 -1.12 -3.07
C GLY A 209 -14.02 -0.34 -4.37
N SER A 210 -14.94 -0.82 -5.21
CA SER A 210 -15.28 -0.22 -6.51
C SER A 210 -15.98 1.15 -6.43
N SER A 211 -16.22 1.66 -5.22
CA SER A 211 -16.81 2.98 -4.96
C SER A 211 -15.93 3.83 -4.06
N LEU A 212 -14.70 3.39 -3.75
CA LEU A 212 -13.76 4.17 -2.95
C LEU A 212 -13.35 5.45 -3.68
N TYR A 213 -13.12 5.41 -4.99
CA TYR A 213 -12.54 6.52 -5.73
C TYR A 213 -13.31 6.78 -7.02
N LYS A 214 -13.33 8.04 -7.45
CA LYS A 214 -13.73 8.43 -8.80
C LYS A 214 -12.50 8.95 -9.54
N SER A 215 -12.44 8.67 -10.84
CA SER A 215 -11.35 9.17 -11.70
C SER A 215 -11.26 10.69 -11.75
N THR A 216 -12.33 11.40 -11.36
CA THR A 216 -12.42 12.86 -11.31
C THR A 216 -12.31 13.44 -9.91
N ASP A 217 -12.08 12.63 -8.87
CA ASP A 217 -11.86 13.15 -7.52
C ASP A 217 -10.65 14.11 -7.54
N ALA A 218 -10.74 15.23 -6.82
CA ALA A 218 -9.69 16.26 -6.84
C ALA A 218 -8.31 15.75 -6.35
N GLY A 219 -8.28 14.70 -5.53
CA GLY A 219 -7.04 14.04 -5.10
C GLY A 219 -6.49 13.02 -6.10
N ILE A 220 -7.31 12.59 -7.06
CA ILE A 220 -6.95 11.68 -8.15
C ILE A 220 -6.52 12.47 -9.39
N MET A 221 -7.23 13.55 -9.72
CA MET A 221 -6.82 14.54 -10.72
C MET A 221 -6.06 15.68 -10.03
N PHE A 222 -4.78 15.45 -9.73
CA PHE A 222 -3.97 16.35 -8.90
C PHE A 222 -2.66 16.71 -9.60
N ASN A 223 -2.37 18.01 -9.71
CA ASN A 223 -1.11 18.50 -10.26
C ASN A 223 -0.11 18.86 -9.15
N LEU A 224 0.83 17.95 -8.87
CA LEU A 224 1.89 18.18 -7.87
C LEU A 224 3.04 19.08 -8.35
N TYR A 225 2.98 19.57 -9.59
CA TYR A 225 4.01 20.45 -10.18
C TYR A 225 3.61 21.94 -10.12
N THR A 226 2.43 22.24 -9.57
CA THR A 226 1.96 23.59 -9.27
C THR A 226 1.98 23.87 -7.77
N ALA A 227 1.71 25.10 -7.36
CA ALA A 227 1.58 25.43 -5.94
C ALA A 227 0.36 24.75 -5.31
N TYR A 228 0.55 24.15 -4.13
CA TYR A 228 -0.51 23.58 -3.29
C TYR A 228 -0.15 23.75 -1.81
N THR A 229 -1.17 23.91 -0.97
CA THR A 229 -1.02 24.00 0.50
C THR A 229 -1.64 22.82 1.23
N SER A 230 -2.46 22.04 0.54
CA SER A 230 -3.14 20.87 1.08
C SER A 230 -3.40 19.84 -0.02
N TYR A 231 -3.72 18.61 0.38
CA TYR A 231 -4.11 17.54 -0.52
C TYR A 231 -5.56 17.13 -0.24
N PRO A 232 -6.46 17.20 -1.24
CA PRO A 232 -7.85 16.77 -1.08
C PRO A 232 -7.92 15.25 -1.12
N TYR A 233 -7.89 14.60 0.04
CA TYR A 233 -7.93 13.13 0.13
C TYR A 233 -9.15 12.55 -0.61
N PRO A 234 -8.96 11.56 -1.50
CA PRO A 234 -10.06 10.88 -2.16
C PRO A 234 -10.70 9.84 -1.22
N GLY A 235 -11.87 9.35 -1.61
CA GLY A 235 -12.66 8.35 -0.90
C GLY A 235 -13.31 8.82 0.40
N PRO A 236 -13.87 7.88 1.20
CA PRO A 236 -14.77 8.23 2.30
C PRO A 236 -14.07 9.07 3.38
N ALA A 237 -14.87 9.74 4.20
CA ALA A 237 -14.38 10.45 5.37
C ALA A 237 -13.62 9.51 6.33
N LEU A 238 -12.76 10.10 7.16
CA LEU A 238 -12.06 9.36 8.20
C LEU A 238 -13.08 8.80 9.20
N TRP A 239 -13.03 7.49 9.43
CA TRP A 239 -13.79 6.79 10.44
C TRP A 239 -13.13 6.98 11.81
N THR A 240 -13.74 7.83 12.65
CA THR A 240 -13.19 8.22 13.95
C THR A 240 -13.84 7.51 15.13
N ALA A 241 -14.90 6.73 14.90
CA ALA A 241 -15.70 6.12 15.96
C ALA A 241 -14.91 5.12 16.84
N ALA A 242 -13.83 4.55 16.31
CA ALA A 242 -13.00 3.56 17.02
C ALA A 242 -11.64 4.10 17.50
N ASN A 243 -11.39 5.41 17.39
CA ASN A 243 -10.10 6.04 17.75
C ASN A 243 -9.93 6.34 19.23
#